data_AF-A0A7V4FYB0-F1
#
_entry.id   AF-A0A7V4FYB0-F1
#
_cell.length_a   1.000
_cell.length_b   1.000
_cell.length_c   1.000
_cell.angle_alpha   90.00
_cell.angle_beta   90.00
_cell.angle_gamma   90.00
#
_symmetry.space_group_name_H-M   'P 1'
#
loop_
_entity.id
_entity.type
_entity.pdbx_description
1 polymer ?
#
loop_
_entity_poly.entity_id
_entity_poly.type
_entity_poly.pdbx_seq_one_letter_code
_entity_poly.pdbx_strand_id
1 'polypeptide(L)'
;MRLLGRRSGSILGSPAVLSAPRLPYRPSVTAVYRRGERPILELPVSVTRGLRLPVIGTSLIMAPEWLRRSMVRSVLASGFFNLELHGIDLADADADGFPAALVAKQPDLRIPLPRKLQALEATLHQVKAVNAMFLPLQEAAEKLA
;
A
#
# COMPACT_ATOMS: atom_id res chain seq x y z
N MET A 1 -9.55 4.10 -15.39
CA MET A 1 -10.49 3.61 -14.37
C MET A 1 -11.89 3.77 -14.92
N ARG A 2 -12.78 2.78 -14.79
CA ARG A 2 -14.09 2.76 -15.49
C ARG A 2 -14.95 4.01 -15.26
N LEU A 3 -14.74 4.71 -14.16
CA LEU A 3 -15.33 6.03 -13.82
C LEU A 3 -14.90 7.19 -14.76
N LEU A 4 -13.81 7.01 -15.52
CA LEU A 4 -13.25 7.98 -16.47
C LEU A 4 -13.20 7.41 -17.90
N GLY A 5 -13.97 6.35 -18.20
CA GLY A 5 -14.03 5.73 -19.54
C GLY A 5 -12.76 4.99 -20.00
N ARG A 6 -11.68 4.99 -19.23
CA ARG A 6 -10.42 4.30 -19.56
C ARG A 6 -10.41 2.87 -19.02
N ARG A 7 -10.33 1.87 -19.92
CA ARG A 7 -10.03 0.47 -19.57
C ARG A 7 -8.66 0.43 -18.87
N SER A 8 -8.62 -0.15 -17.67
CA SER A 8 -7.37 -0.37 -16.93
C SER A 8 -6.82 -1.71 -17.40
N GLY A 9 -5.64 -1.68 -18.04
CA GLY A 9 -4.90 -2.88 -18.46
C GLY A 9 -4.07 -3.51 -17.34
N SER A 10 -4.14 -2.98 -16.12
CA SER A 10 -3.34 -3.40 -14.97
C SER A 10 -4.03 -4.45 -14.09
N ILE A 11 -5.21 -4.94 -14.48
CA ILE A 11 -5.88 -6.04 -13.79
C ILE A 11 -5.37 -7.35 -14.39
N LEU A 12 -4.27 -7.86 -13.83
CA LEU A 12 -3.69 -9.16 -14.22
C LEU A 12 -4.45 -10.34 -13.59
N GLY A 13 -5.30 -10.10 -12.58
CA GLY A 13 -5.98 -11.13 -11.79
C GLY A 13 -7.49 -10.94 -11.65
N SER A 14 -8.11 -11.70 -10.76
CA SER A 14 -9.55 -11.63 -10.52
C SER A 14 -9.92 -10.50 -9.54
N PRO A 15 -11.02 -9.75 -9.76
CA PRO A 15 -11.56 -8.79 -8.80
C PRO A 15 -11.88 -9.40 -7.42
N ALA A 16 -11.99 -10.73 -7.34
CA ALA A 16 -12.16 -11.44 -6.08
C ALA A 16 -11.04 -11.15 -5.06
N VAL A 17 -9.85 -10.71 -5.50
CA VAL A 17 -8.76 -10.26 -4.62
C VAL A 17 -9.18 -9.16 -3.65
N LEU A 18 -10.14 -8.31 -4.03
CA LEU A 18 -10.67 -7.26 -3.16
C LEU A 18 -11.40 -7.82 -1.94
N SER A 19 -11.81 -9.09 -1.98
CA SER A 19 -12.44 -9.80 -0.86
C SER A 19 -11.46 -10.58 0.01
N ALA A 20 -10.19 -10.68 -0.37
CA ALA A 20 -9.17 -11.46 0.34
C ALA A 20 -9.01 -11.01 1.80
N PRO A 21 -8.56 -11.89 2.72
CA PRO A 21 -8.23 -11.50 4.08
C PRO A 21 -7.25 -10.31 4.10
N ARG A 22 -7.52 -9.33 4.96
CA ARG A 22 -6.67 -8.13 5.14
C ARG A 22 -5.50 -8.34 6.10
N LEU A 23 -5.52 -9.47 6.80
CA LEU A 23 -4.52 -9.88 7.78
C LEU A 23 -3.82 -11.14 7.25
N PRO A 24 -2.59 -11.43 7.73
CA PRO A 24 -1.87 -12.64 7.41
C PRO A 24 -2.76 -13.90 7.43
N TYR A 25 -2.63 -14.72 6.42
CA TYR A 25 -3.45 -15.92 6.27
C TYR A 25 -2.79 -16.99 5.41
N ARG A 26 -3.15 -18.25 5.67
CA ARG A 26 -2.89 -19.36 4.76
C ARG A 26 -4.03 -19.46 3.74
N PRO A 27 -3.75 -19.49 2.43
CA PRO A 27 -4.80 -19.62 1.43
C PRO A 27 -5.49 -20.97 1.43
N SER A 28 -6.73 -21.02 0.93
CA SER A 28 -7.40 -22.26 0.57
C SER A 28 -6.84 -22.84 -0.73
N VAL A 29 -6.81 -24.18 -0.81
CA VAL A 29 -6.40 -24.93 -2.01
C VAL A 29 -7.32 -24.64 -3.20
N THR A 30 -8.62 -24.46 -2.94
CA THR A 30 -9.64 -24.28 -3.98
C THR A 30 -10.05 -22.83 -4.19
N ALA A 31 -9.64 -21.92 -3.30
CA ALA A 31 -9.95 -20.49 -3.38
C ALA A 31 -8.84 -19.64 -2.74
N VAL A 32 -7.88 -19.21 -3.55
CA VAL A 32 -6.66 -18.51 -3.08
C VAL A 32 -6.93 -17.24 -2.26
N TYR A 33 -8.05 -16.53 -2.50
CA TYR A 33 -8.44 -15.34 -1.75
C TYR A 33 -9.30 -15.64 -0.50
N ARG A 34 -9.27 -16.88 0.01
CA ARG A 34 -9.93 -17.28 1.25
C ARG A 34 -8.94 -17.97 2.18
N ARG A 35 -9.22 -17.93 3.48
CA ARG A 35 -8.46 -18.70 4.47
C ARG A 35 -8.61 -20.20 4.22
N GLY A 36 -7.53 -20.94 4.46
CA GLY A 36 -7.45 -22.39 4.39
C GLY A 36 -6.13 -22.88 4.99
N GLU A 37 -5.61 -24.00 4.48
CA GLU A 37 -4.55 -24.79 5.15
C GLU A 37 -3.30 -24.97 4.28
N ARG A 38 -3.14 -24.21 3.19
CA ARG A 38 -1.89 -24.30 2.39
C ARG A 38 -0.68 -23.97 3.26
N PRO A 39 0.48 -24.62 3.04
CA PRO A 39 1.68 -24.39 3.83
C PRO A 39 2.36 -23.03 3.56
N ILE A 40 1.77 -22.19 2.70
CA ILE A 40 2.28 -20.86 2.37
C ILE A 40 1.48 -19.82 3.15
N LEU A 41 2.20 -18.93 3.83
CA LEU A 41 1.62 -17.75 4.48
C LEU A 41 1.60 -16.58 3.50
N GLU A 42 0.42 -15.98 3.30
CA GLU A 42 0.28 -14.71 2.58
C GLU A 42 0.31 -13.53 3.56
N LEU A 43 1.13 -12.53 3.23
CA LEU A 43 1.25 -11.26 3.93
C LEU A 43 0.68 -10.14 3.04
N PRO A 44 -0.63 -9.85 3.13
CA PRO A 44 -1.29 -8.94 2.20
C PRO A 44 -0.77 -7.51 2.37
N VAL A 45 -0.66 -6.77 1.26
CA VAL A 45 -0.44 -5.31 1.31
C VAL A 45 -1.60 -4.66 2.05
N SER A 46 -1.28 -3.72 2.94
CA SER A 46 -2.28 -3.17 3.85
C SER A 46 -3.32 -2.30 3.14
N VAL A 47 -4.57 -2.49 3.54
CA VAL A 47 -5.72 -1.72 3.07
C VAL A 47 -6.55 -1.25 4.26
N THR A 48 -7.26 -0.14 4.10
CA THR A 48 -8.19 0.36 5.14
C THR A 48 -9.30 -0.64 5.45
N ARG A 49 -9.86 -0.58 6.66
CA ARG A 49 -10.85 -1.58 7.11
C ARG A 49 -12.16 -1.56 6.34
N GLY A 50 -12.64 -0.38 5.99
CA GLY A 50 -13.93 -0.17 5.31
C GLY A 50 -13.81 -0.34 3.81
N LEU A 51 -13.54 0.77 3.11
CA LEU A 51 -13.47 0.83 1.64
C LEU A 51 -12.29 0.04 1.03
N ARG A 52 -11.43 -0.59 1.85
CA ARG A 52 -10.25 -1.34 1.41
C ARG A 52 -9.36 -0.53 0.48
N LEU A 53 -9.21 0.76 0.80
CA LEU A 53 -8.27 1.64 0.10
C LEU A 53 -6.84 1.17 0.38
N PRO A 54 -6.01 0.97 -0.65
CA PRO A 54 -4.59 0.65 -0.46
C PRO A 54 -3.90 1.71 0.40
N VAL A 55 -3.07 1.28 1.33
CA VAL A 55 -2.22 2.14 2.16
C VAL A 55 -0.76 1.89 1.76
N ILE A 56 -0.44 2.33 0.56
CA ILE A 56 0.86 2.19 -0.13
C ILE A 56 1.50 3.56 -0.37
N GLY A 57 2.79 3.61 -0.74
CA GLY A 57 3.55 4.85 -0.98
C GLY A 57 2.80 5.89 -1.79
N THR A 58 2.33 5.52 -2.99
CA THR A 58 1.59 6.44 -3.87
C THR A 58 0.36 7.02 -3.17
N SER A 59 -0.43 6.19 -2.49
CA SER A 59 -1.65 6.64 -1.81
C SER A 59 -1.35 7.59 -0.64
N LEU A 60 -0.25 7.35 0.10
CA LEU A 60 0.15 8.18 1.23
C LEU A 60 0.62 9.56 0.78
N ILE A 61 1.36 9.60 -0.32
CA ILE A 61 1.94 10.83 -0.87
C ILE A 61 0.88 11.68 -1.56
N MET A 62 -0.04 11.04 -2.29
CA MET A 62 -1.13 11.72 -3.00
C MET A 62 -2.24 12.19 -2.05
N ALA A 63 -2.46 11.52 -0.92
CA ALA A 63 -3.54 11.86 -0.01
C ALA A 63 -3.27 13.17 0.76
N PRO A 64 -4.30 14.01 0.97
CA PRO A 64 -4.19 15.11 1.92
C PRO A 64 -3.94 14.58 3.33
N GLU A 65 -3.31 15.40 4.18
CA GLU A 65 -2.81 14.98 5.50
C GLU A 65 -3.86 14.28 6.37
N TRP A 66 -5.05 14.86 6.49
CA TRP A 66 -6.13 14.29 7.31
C TRP A 66 -6.52 12.89 6.86
N LEU A 67 -6.57 12.66 5.54
CA LEU A 67 -6.94 11.37 4.95
C LEU A 67 -5.82 10.38 5.15
N ARG A 68 -4.57 10.77 4.88
CA ARG A 68 -3.38 9.95 5.16
C ARG A 68 -3.36 9.48 6.61
N ARG A 69 -3.55 10.41 7.57
CA ARG A 69 -3.59 10.10 9.01
C ARG A 69 -4.71 9.11 9.34
N SER A 70 -5.90 9.29 8.77
CA SER A 70 -7.01 8.36 8.97
C SER A 70 -6.75 6.98 8.37
N MET A 71 -6.14 6.90 7.19
CA MET A 71 -5.79 5.65 6.52
C MET A 71 -4.77 4.85 7.34
N VAL A 72 -3.69 5.51 7.76
CA VAL A 72 -2.62 4.90 8.59
C VAL A 72 -3.19 4.41 9.91
N ARG A 73 -3.98 5.25 10.61
CA ARG A 73 -4.67 4.84 11.85
C ARG A 73 -5.56 3.62 11.65
N SER A 74 -6.30 3.55 10.54
CA SER A 74 -7.18 2.41 10.26
C SER A 74 -6.42 1.10 10.10
N VAL A 75 -5.20 1.13 9.53
CA VAL A 75 -4.38 -0.07 9.35
C VAL A 75 -3.69 -0.45 10.66
N LEU A 76 -3.12 0.53 11.37
CA LEU A 76 -2.48 0.29 12.67
C LEU A 76 -3.44 -0.33 13.69
N ALA A 77 -4.71 0.09 13.70
CA ALA A 77 -5.74 -0.50 14.55
C ALA A 77 -6.03 -1.99 14.26
N SER A 78 -5.56 -2.53 13.14
CA SER A 78 -5.70 -3.96 12.80
C SER A 78 -4.54 -4.83 13.29
N GLY A 79 -3.47 -4.24 13.83
CA GLY A 79 -2.31 -4.96 14.36
C GLY A 79 -1.31 -5.45 13.32
N PHE A 80 -1.52 -5.16 12.03
CA PHE A 80 -0.61 -5.52 10.96
C PHE A 80 -0.53 -4.41 9.90
N PHE A 81 0.69 -4.01 9.55
CA PHE A 81 0.95 -3.01 8.51
C PHE A 81 2.09 -3.48 7.59
N ASN A 82 1.74 -3.98 6.40
CA ASN A 82 2.67 -4.25 5.32
C ASN A 82 2.61 -3.09 4.31
N LEU A 83 3.60 -2.21 4.39
CA LEU A 83 3.72 -1.01 3.57
C LEU A 83 4.51 -1.32 2.30
N GLU A 84 3.89 -1.10 1.15
CA GLU A 84 4.54 -1.17 -0.16
C GLU A 84 5.03 0.22 -0.60
N LEU A 85 6.29 0.30 -1.05
CA LEU A 85 6.91 1.50 -1.60
C LEU A 85 7.58 1.14 -2.94
N HIS A 86 7.43 2.02 -3.92
CA HIS A 86 8.15 1.95 -5.20
C HIS A 86 9.17 3.08 -5.30
N GLY A 87 10.20 2.91 -6.12
CA GLY A 87 11.18 3.99 -6.35
C GLY A 87 10.54 5.29 -6.83
N ILE A 88 9.49 5.18 -7.65
CA ILE A 88 8.75 6.35 -8.18
C ILE A 88 8.02 7.15 -7.09
N ASP A 89 7.68 6.50 -5.96
CA ASP A 89 7.02 7.17 -4.85
C ASP A 89 7.92 8.25 -4.25
N LEU A 90 9.25 8.15 -4.33
CA LEU A 90 10.18 9.18 -3.87
C LEU A 90 11.05 9.77 -4.98
N ALA A 91 10.62 9.61 -6.23
CA ALA A 91 11.29 10.20 -7.37
C ALA A 91 10.97 11.70 -7.50
N ASP A 92 11.92 12.49 -7.98
CA ASP A 92 11.73 13.88 -8.38
C ASP A 92 11.71 13.97 -9.90
N ALA A 93 10.65 14.54 -10.47
CA ALA A 93 10.47 14.56 -11.92
C ALA A 93 11.63 15.27 -12.64
N ASP A 94 12.11 16.38 -12.09
CA ASP A 94 13.11 17.22 -12.74
C ASP A 94 14.51 16.71 -12.43
N ALA A 95 14.81 16.41 -11.16
CA ALA A 95 16.14 15.97 -10.74
C ALA A 95 16.51 14.59 -11.31
N ASP A 96 15.52 13.69 -11.47
CA ASP A 96 15.73 12.36 -12.04
C ASP A 96 15.56 12.34 -13.58
N GLY A 97 15.25 13.48 -14.20
CA GLY A 97 15.20 13.63 -15.66
C GLY A 97 14.02 12.91 -16.33
N PHE A 98 12.85 12.85 -15.69
CA PHE A 98 11.68 12.20 -16.26
C PHE A 98 11.10 13.00 -17.45
N PRO A 99 10.73 12.34 -18.56
CA PRO A 99 10.15 13.04 -19.70
C PRO A 99 8.78 13.62 -19.35
N ALA A 100 8.49 14.84 -19.83
CA ALA A 100 7.22 15.54 -19.59
C ALA A 100 5.98 14.68 -19.97
N ALA A 101 6.11 13.82 -20.99
CA ALA A 101 5.06 12.89 -21.37
C ALA A 101 4.70 11.89 -20.26
N LEU A 102 5.67 11.43 -19.48
CA LEU A 102 5.43 10.52 -18.35
C LEU A 102 4.87 11.29 -17.15
N VAL A 103 5.39 12.47 -16.84
CA VAL A 103 4.84 13.38 -15.80
C VAL A 103 3.37 13.73 -16.09
N ALA A 104 3.00 13.85 -17.36
CA ALA A 104 1.62 14.05 -17.80
C ALA A 104 0.70 12.83 -17.56
N LYS A 105 1.25 11.62 -17.41
CA LYS A 105 0.47 10.38 -17.18
C LYS A 105 0.52 9.87 -15.75
N GLN A 106 1.58 10.19 -15.01
CA GLN A 106 1.84 9.72 -13.64
C GLN A 106 1.71 10.89 -12.64
N PRO A 107 0.56 11.03 -11.95
CA PRO A 107 0.25 12.22 -11.15
C PRO A 107 1.18 12.49 -9.97
N ASP A 108 1.68 11.44 -9.33
CA ASP A 108 2.62 11.49 -8.20
C ASP A 108 3.97 12.11 -8.58
N LEU A 109 4.40 12.03 -9.85
CA LEU A 109 5.59 12.75 -10.32
C LEU A 109 5.43 14.28 -10.26
N ARG A 110 4.21 14.80 -10.19
CA ARG A 110 3.97 16.26 -10.09
C ARG A 110 4.05 16.77 -8.65
N ILE A 111 4.18 15.87 -7.68
CA ILE A 111 4.34 16.26 -6.27
C ILE A 111 5.84 16.50 -6.04
N PRO A 112 6.25 17.67 -5.53
CA PRO A 112 7.66 17.93 -5.22
C PRO A 112 8.21 16.95 -4.18
N LEU A 113 9.44 16.47 -4.37
CA LEU A 113 10.11 15.51 -3.48
C LEU A 113 10.03 15.88 -1.98
N PRO A 114 10.25 17.15 -1.55
CA PRO A 114 10.14 17.51 -0.13
C PRO A 114 8.77 17.18 0.48
N ARG A 115 7.70 17.33 -0.30
CA ARG A 115 6.33 17.02 0.15
C ARG A 115 6.10 15.51 0.25
N LYS A 116 6.71 14.74 -0.66
CA LYS A 116 6.69 13.27 -0.62
C LYS A 116 7.40 12.75 0.64
N LEU A 117 8.59 13.27 0.92
CA LEU A 117 9.36 12.94 2.12
C LEU A 117 8.60 13.31 3.40
N GLN A 118 8.01 14.50 3.47
CA GLN A 118 7.19 14.91 4.61
C GLN A 118 6.00 13.97 4.85
N ALA A 119 5.33 13.52 3.78
CA ALA A 119 4.21 12.58 3.89
C ALA A 119 4.65 11.21 4.43
N LEU A 120 5.80 10.71 3.97
CA LEU A 120 6.39 9.46 4.44
C LEU A 120 6.84 9.58 5.91
N GLU A 121 7.57 10.63 6.26
CA GLU A 121 8.01 10.89 7.64
C GLU A 121 6.82 10.97 8.60
N ALA A 122 5.78 11.72 8.25
CA ALA A 122 4.55 11.80 9.05
C ALA A 122 3.83 10.44 9.20
N THR A 123 3.98 9.55 8.22
CA THR A 123 3.47 8.18 8.31
C THR A 123 4.31 7.36 9.29
N LEU A 124 5.64 7.38 9.16
CA LEU A 124 6.55 6.66 10.03
C LEU A 124 6.46 7.14 11.49
N HIS A 125 6.24 8.43 11.72
CA HIS A 125 5.98 8.97 13.07
C HIS A 125 4.70 8.41 13.70
N GLN A 126 3.62 8.23 12.93
CA GLN A 126 2.40 7.59 13.46
C GLN A 126 2.63 6.11 13.80
N VAL A 127 3.41 5.40 12.99
CA VAL A 127 3.78 4.00 13.24
C VAL A 127 4.63 3.89 14.51
N LYS A 128 5.62 4.77 14.67
CA LYS A 128 6.44 4.84 15.89
C LYS A 128 5.63 5.20 17.13
N ALA A 129 4.65 6.11 17.01
CA ALA A 129 3.83 6.56 18.14
C ALA A 129 2.98 5.45 18.78
N VAL A 130 2.71 4.35 18.06
CA VAL A 130 2.03 3.16 18.61
C VAL A 130 3.00 2.06 19.02
N ASN A 131 4.31 2.36 19.09
CA ASN A 131 5.39 1.40 19.40
C ASN A 131 5.36 0.16 18.50
N ALA A 132 5.02 0.33 17.22
CA ALA A 132 5.02 -0.79 16.28
C ALA A 132 6.44 -1.33 16.04
N MET A 133 6.52 -2.64 15.86
CA MET A 133 7.76 -3.35 15.53
C MET A 133 7.98 -3.32 14.01
N PHE A 134 9.12 -2.80 13.57
CA PHE A 134 9.55 -2.88 12.18
C PHE A 134 10.34 -4.18 11.99
N LEU A 135 9.91 -5.01 11.05
CA LEU A 135 10.51 -6.31 10.78
C LEU A 135 10.80 -6.45 9.29
N PRO A 136 11.91 -7.11 8.91
CA PRO A 136 12.04 -7.71 7.59
C PRO A 136 10.89 -8.69 7.33
N LEU A 137 10.52 -8.84 6.06
CA LEU A 137 9.39 -9.69 5.68
C LEU A 137 9.56 -11.15 6.15
N GLN A 138 10.79 -11.65 6.15
CA GLN A 138 11.12 -12.98 6.65
C GLN A 138 10.79 -13.15 8.14
N GLU A 139 11.29 -12.26 8.99
CA GLU A 139 11.01 -12.31 10.44
C GLU A 139 9.52 -12.12 10.74
N ALA A 140 8.85 -11.24 9.99
CA ALA A 140 7.41 -11.09 10.09
C ALA A 140 6.69 -12.40 9.77
N ALA A 141 7.09 -13.09 8.69
CA ALA A 141 6.51 -14.37 8.30
C ALA A 141 6.73 -15.44 9.38
N GLU A 142 7.92 -15.52 9.96
CA GLU A 142 8.25 -16.47 11.04
C GLU A 142 7.41 -16.21 12.31
N LYS A 143 7.19 -14.95 12.68
CA LYS A 143 6.37 -14.58 13.85
C LYS A 143 4.86 -14.76 13.65
N LEU A 144 4.39 -14.73 12.40
CA LEU A 144 2.97 -14.75 12.04
C LEU A 144 2.52 -16.11 11.45
N ALA A 145 3.45 -17.04 11.25
CA ALA A 145 3.19 -18.40 10.80
C ALA A 145 2.43 -19.23 11.85
#